data_AF-A0A7K0X009-F1
#
_entry.id   AF-A0A7K0X009-F1
#
_cell.length_a   1.000
_cell.length_b   1.000
_cell.length_c   1.000
_cell.angle_alpha   90.00
_cell.angle_beta   90.00
_cell.angle_gamma   90.00
#
_symmetry.space_group_name_H-M   'P 1'
#
loop_
_entity.id
_entity.type
_entity.pdbx_description
1 polymer ?
#
loop_
_entity_poly.entity_id
_entity_poly.type
_entity_poly.pdbx_seq_one_letter_code
_entity_poly.pdbx_strand_id
1 'polypeptide(L)'
;MRATWSRSAPRSSRPRAHSLRPGNSRVTEAPQLVVVDAAEQVWRVGFKSEPWAWSGWEWAGADGRFHGRWDDRQGNFRTIYAGSTLLACLLEVLAGFRPDPTLALELDDIEEDDEDAAMHPTATAGEISYSWLKPRSAASATLTGRFCAVTTAESIAALRPQFVALAHLLNLHDFDAAALKDGRPRALTQSVATYLHATTELDGVTFASRHGDDLTLWAVFERAEDPSISRTLDSIEHHALSPEHPDLQAAFRILGLSWDAA
;
A
#
# COMPACT_ATOMS: atom_id res chain seq x y z
N MET A 1 -22.60 -71.70 75.49
CA MET A 1 -21.44 -71.45 74.62
C MET A 1 -21.95 -71.36 73.18
N ARG A 2 -22.15 -70.17 72.59
CA ARG A 2 -21.22 -69.44 71.69
C ARG A 2 -20.62 -70.36 70.60
N ALA A 3 -20.67 -70.12 69.28
CA ALA A 3 -21.00 -68.93 68.50
C ALA A 3 -21.38 -69.29 67.04
N THR A 4 -22.17 -68.42 66.42
CA THR A 4 -22.56 -68.30 64.99
C THR A 4 -21.52 -67.54 64.16
N TRP A 5 -21.17 -67.95 62.93
CA TRP A 5 -20.65 -67.10 61.82
C TRP A 5 -20.86 -67.84 60.48
N SER A 6 -21.78 -67.44 59.59
CA SER A 6 -21.79 -66.35 58.59
C SER A 6 -20.83 -66.55 57.40
N ARG A 7 -21.41 -66.78 56.21
CA ARG A 7 -20.73 -66.88 54.91
C ARG A 7 -20.48 -65.49 54.33
N SER A 8 -19.25 -65.20 53.91
CA SER A 8 -18.89 -63.97 53.20
C SER A 8 -18.75 -64.21 51.70
N ALA A 9 -19.47 -63.41 50.90
CA ALA A 9 -19.30 -63.31 49.45
C ALA A 9 -18.19 -62.30 49.12
N PRO A 10 -17.42 -62.47 48.02
CA PRO A 10 -16.39 -61.53 47.63
C PRO A 10 -16.98 -60.26 46.99
N ARG A 11 -16.43 -59.11 47.39
CA ARG A 11 -16.78 -57.75 46.95
C ARG A 11 -16.38 -57.53 45.48
N SER A 12 -17.33 -57.06 44.65
CA SER A 12 -17.05 -56.49 43.34
C SER A 12 -16.54 -55.05 43.48
N SER A 13 -15.31 -54.79 43.07
CA SER A 13 -14.76 -53.43 42.93
C SER A 13 -15.23 -52.81 41.60
N ARG A 14 -16.12 -51.82 41.65
CA ARG A 14 -16.40 -50.93 40.52
C ARG A 14 -15.23 -49.96 40.32
N PRO A 15 -14.78 -49.68 39.09
CA PRO A 15 -13.77 -48.65 38.85
C PRO A 15 -14.38 -47.26 39.07
N ARG A 16 -13.60 -46.37 39.72
CA ARG A 16 -13.93 -44.95 39.85
C ARG A 16 -13.88 -44.30 38.48
N ALA A 17 -14.99 -43.69 38.08
CA ALA A 17 -15.02 -42.78 36.93
C ALA A 17 -14.13 -41.57 37.23
N HIS A 18 -13.04 -41.41 36.49
CA HIS A 18 -12.31 -40.15 36.42
C HIS A 18 -13.19 -39.14 35.68
N SER A 19 -13.73 -38.18 36.44
CA SER A 19 -14.34 -36.97 35.90
C SER A 19 -13.27 -36.19 35.14
N LEU A 20 -13.32 -36.25 33.81
CA LEU A 20 -12.59 -35.36 32.93
C LEU A 20 -13.19 -33.97 33.11
N ARG A 21 -12.41 -33.05 33.72
CA ARG A 21 -12.72 -31.63 33.70
C ARG A 21 -12.81 -31.20 32.24
N PRO A 22 -13.85 -30.47 31.79
CA PRO A 22 -13.85 -29.90 30.46
C PRO A 22 -12.64 -28.97 30.37
N GLY A 23 -11.71 -29.29 29.47
CA GLY A 23 -10.59 -28.41 29.17
C GLY A 23 -11.16 -27.09 28.67
N ASN A 24 -10.66 -25.98 29.21
CA ASN A 24 -10.85 -24.67 28.59
C ASN A 24 -10.21 -24.75 27.20
N SER A 25 -11.02 -25.02 26.17
CA SER A 25 -10.66 -24.74 24.79
C SER A 25 -10.36 -23.25 24.73
N ARG A 26 -9.07 -22.90 24.71
CA ARG A 26 -8.65 -21.55 24.33
C ARG A 26 -9.10 -21.39 22.89
N VAL A 27 -10.25 -20.74 22.69
CA VAL A 27 -10.64 -20.24 21.38
C VAL A 27 -9.60 -19.18 21.05
N THR A 28 -8.64 -19.53 20.20
CA THR A 28 -7.75 -18.56 19.58
C THR A 28 -8.62 -17.71 18.66
N GLU A 29 -8.74 -16.43 19.00
CA GLU A 29 -9.48 -15.46 18.19
C GLU A 29 -8.87 -15.43 16.77
N ALA A 30 -9.73 -15.39 15.75
CA ALA A 30 -9.28 -15.33 14.37
C ALA A 30 -8.56 -13.98 14.14
N PRO A 31 -7.48 -13.95 13.33
CA PRO A 31 -6.85 -12.69 12.95
C PRO A 31 -7.87 -11.74 12.32
N GLN A 32 -7.76 -10.45 12.64
CA GLN A 32 -8.64 -9.40 12.13
C GLN A 32 -7.84 -8.33 11.40
N LEU A 33 -8.51 -7.59 10.52
CA LEU A 33 -7.92 -6.40 9.91
C LEU A 33 -7.63 -5.37 11.00
N VAL A 34 -6.39 -4.89 11.04
CA VAL A 34 -6.02 -3.76 11.88
C VAL A 34 -6.52 -2.50 11.19
N VAL A 35 -7.42 -1.80 11.86
CA VAL A 35 -8.00 -0.54 11.39
C VAL A 35 -7.33 0.62 12.12
N VAL A 36 -6.91 1.62 11.35
CA VAL A 36 -6.37 2.89 11.84
C VAL A 36 -7.39 3.97 11.54
N ASP A 37 -7.82 4.67 12.58
CA ASP A 37 -8.62 5.89 12.46
C ASP A 37 -7.66 7.05 12.16
N ALA A 38 -7.70 7.57 10.93
CA ALA A 38 -6.89 8.72 10.53
C ALA A 38 -7.43 10.00 11.16
N ALA A 39 -6.52 10.86 11.61
CA ALA A 39 -6.79 12.20 12.09
C ALA A 39 -5.52 13.05 11.97
N GLU A 40 -4.97 13.12 10.75
CA GLU A 40 -3.66 13.72 10.50
C GLU A 40 -3.64 14.56 9.24
N GLN A 41 -2.66 15.47 9.15
CA GLN A 41 -2.39 16.16 7.90
C GLN A 41 -1.65 15.22 6.94
N VAL A 42 -2.13 15.18 5.70
CA VAL A 42 -1.50 14.44 4.60
C VAL A 42 -1.20 15.37 3.44
N TRP A 43 -0.34 14.91 2.55
CA TRP A 43 0.17 15.62 1.40
C TRP A 43 -0.06 14.83 0.13
N ARG A 44 -0.14 15.54 -1.00
CA ARG A 44 -0.16 14.96 -2.34
C ARG A 44 0.54 15.89 -3.31
N VAL A 45 1.25 15.30 -4.27
CA VAL A 45 1.74 16.00 -5.46
C VAL A 45 0.85 15.59 -6.63
N GLY A 46 0.14 16.55 -7.20
CA GLY A 46 -0.80 16.32 -8.29
C GLY A 46 -0.74 17.43 -9.33
N PHE A 47 -1.59 17.32 -10.34
CA PHE A 47 -1.71 18.35 -11.38
C PHE A 47 -2.55 19.53 -10.88
N LYS A 48 -2.18 20.74 -11.29
CA LYS A 48 -2.99 21.95 -11.10
C LYS A 48 -4.28 21.84 -11.91
N SER A 49 -5.39 22.44 -11.51
CA SER A 49 -5.65 23.22 -10.29
C SER A 49 -6.20 22.42 -9.11
N GLU A 50 -6.54 21.15 -9.30
CA GLU A 50 -7.27 20.33 -8.32
C GLU A 50 -6.53 19.01 -8.00
N PRO A 51 -5.41 19.04 -7.24
CA PRO A 51 -4.60 17.84 -6.99
C PRO A 51 -5.36 16.71 -6.31
N TRP A 52 -6.38 17.04 -5.50
CA TRP A 52 -7.20 16.10 -4.74
C TRP A 52 -8.46 15.64 -5.46
N ALA A 53 -8.78 16.18 -6.65
CA ALA A 53 -9.91 15.69 -7.41
C ALA A 53 -9.66 14.25 -7.86
N TRP A 54 -10.73 13.45 -7.89
CA TRP A 54 -10.68 12.13 -8.49
C TRP A 54 -10.27 12.24 -9.95
N SER A 55 -9.29 11.43 -10.38
CA SER A 55 -8.90 11.40 -11.79
C SER A 55 -10.09 11.04 -12.68
N GLY A 56 -10.25 11.75 -13.79
CA GLY A 56 -11.27 11.42 -14.78
C GLY A 56 -11.05 10.04 -15.39
N TRP A 57 -12.13 9.30 -15.66
CA TRP A 57 -12.06 7.96 -16.25
C TRP A 57 -11.47 7.96 -17.66
N GLU A 58 -11.47 9.10 -18.34
CA GLU A 58 -10.79 9.30 -19.62
C GLU A 58 -9.27 9.12 -19.55
N TRP A 59 -8.69 9.14 -18.34
CA TRP A 59 -7.27 8.89 -18.08
C TRP A 59 -6.98 7.45 -17.65
N ALA A 60 -8.00 6.59 -17.57
CA ALA A 60 -7.80 5.18 -17.32
C ALA A 60 -7.09 4.52 -18.52
N GLY A 61 -6.41 3.40 -18.26
CA GLY A 61 -5.79 2.59 -19.31
C GLY A 61 -6.80 2.10 -20.34
N ALA A 62 -6.31 1.55 -21.46
CA ALA A 62 -7.16 1.01 -22.52
C ALA A 62 -8.10 -0.12 -22.05
N ASP A 63 -7.80 -0.72 -20.91
CA ASP A 63 -8.62 -1.73 -20.23
C ASP A 63 -9.65 -1.13 -19.26
N GLY A 64 -9.79 0.20 -19.21
CA GLY A 64 -10.71 0.93 -18.35
C GLY A 64 -10.26 1.04 -16.89
N ARG A 65 -8.98 0.78 -16.58
CA ARG A 65 -8.48 0.70 -15.20
C ARG A 65 -7.32 1.65 -14.95
N PHE A 66 -7.16 2.08 -13.71
CA PHE A 66 -5.95 2.73 -13.25
C PHE A 66 -4.90 1.68 -12.81
N HIS A 67 -3.62 2.08 -12.75
CA HIS A 67 -2.48 1.17 -12.60
C HIS A 67 -1.59 1.47 -11.38
N GLY A 68 -2.12 2.20 -10.40
CA GLY A 68 -1.55 2.32 -9.07
C GLY A 68 -1.56 0.99 -8.32
N ARG A 69 -0.77 0.91 -7.25
CA ARG A 69 -0.56 -0.32 -6.46
C ARG A 69 -1.84 -0.79 -5.80
N TRP A 70 -2.62 0.13 -5.26
CA TRP A 70 -3.86 -0.10 -4.53
C TRP A 70 -5.09 0.33 -5.34
N ASP A 71 -4.96 0.46 -6.66
CA ASP A 71 -6.08 0.74 -7.53
C ASP A 71 -6.96 -0.49 -7.71
N ASP A 72 -8.20 -0.30 -8.15
CA ASP A 72 -9.11 -1.40 -8.33
C ASP A 72 -8.69 -2.33 -9.47
N ARG A 73 -8.65 -3.63 -9.19
CA ARG A 73 -8.37 -4.66 -10.21
C ARG A 73 -9.46 -4.74 -11.28
N GLN A 74 -10.68 -4.30 -10.97
CA GLN A 74 -11.86 -4.41 -11.82
C GLN A 74 -12.27 -3.10 -12.52
N GLY A 75 -11.76 -1.94 -12.10
CA GLY A 75 -12.11 -0.64 -12.67
C GLY A 75 -13.41 -0.02 -12.13
N ASN A 76 -13.82 -0.38 -10.92
CA ASN A 76 -15.06 0.06 -10.28
C ASN A 76 -14.91 1.35 -9.44
N PHE A 77 -13.70 1.65 -8.95
CA PHE A 77 -13.45 2.82 -8.11
C PHE A 77 -12.08 3.43 -8.39
N ARG A 78 -11.94 4.72 -8.12
CA ARG A 78 -10.69 5.49 -8.21
C ARG A 78 -9.97 5.51 -6.88
N THR A 79 -8.65 5.73 -6.92
CA THR A 79 -7.83 5.81 -5.72
C THR A 79 -7.00 7.09 -5.71
N ILE A 80 -6.97 7.77 -4.57
CA ILE A 80 -6.08 8.90 -4.31
C ILE A 80 -4.95 8.43 -3.41
N TYR A 81 -3.73 8.76 -3.81
CA TYR A 81 -2.52 8.50 -3.02
C TYR A 81 -2.09 9.77 -2.30
N ALA A 82 -1.77 9.61 -1.03
CA ALA A 82 -1.25 10.65 -0.17
C ALA A 82 -0.08 10.11 0.68
N GLY A 83 0.75 11.02 1.19
CA GLY A 83 1.79 10.70 2.17
C GLY A 83 1.62 11.56 3.41
N SER A 84 2.05 11.05 4.57
CA SER A 84 2.04 11.85 5.82
C SER A 84 3.03 13.04 5.76
N THR A 85 3.93 13.08 4.77
CA THR A 85 4.78 14.23 4.47
C THR A 85 4.84 14.51 2.97
N LEU A 86 5.15 15.76 2.60
CA LEU A 86 5.41 16.12 1.21
C LEU A 86 6.63 15.38 0.66
N LEU A 87 7.67 15.19 1.47
CA LEU A 87 8.83 14.39 1.09
C LEU A 87 8.45 12.96 0.69
N ALA A 88 7.59 12.28 1.46
CA ALA A 88 7.12 10.93 1.12
C ALA A 88 6.43 10.90 -0.26
N CYS A 89 5.61 11.91 -0.55
CA CYS A 89 4.94 12.04 -1.85
C CYS A 89 5.95 12.25 -2.98
N LEU A 90 6.92 13.15 -2.78
CA LEU A 90 7.93 13.49 -3.78
C LEU A 90 8.81 12.28 -4.08
N LEU A 91 9.19 11.49 -3.08
CA LEU A 91 9.96 10.27 -3.29
C LEU A 91 9.22 9.26 -4.18
N GLU A 92 7.92 9.07 -3.97
CA GLU A 92 7.13 8.16 -4.83
C GLU A 92 6.98 8.67 -6.27
N VAL A 93 6.68 9.97 -6.45
CA VAL A 93 6.47 10.54 -7.79
C VAL A 93 7.78 10.63 -8.57
N LEU A 94 8.90 10.90 -7.90
CA LEU A 94 10.21 11.08 -8.54
C LEU A 94 11.00 9.77 -8.67
N ALA A 95 10.59 8.68 -8.01
CA ALA A 95 11.32 7.41 -8.01
C ALA A 95 11.64 6.86 -9.41
N GLY A 96 10.80 7.14 -10.41
CA GLY A 96 11.01 6.70 -11.79
C GLY A 96 12.16 7.40 -12.52
N PHE A 97 12.65 8.54 -12.01
CA PHE A 97 13.79 9.28 -12.57
C PHE A 97 15.11 8.86 -11.95
N ARG A 98 15.10 8.00 -10.92
CA ARG A 98 16.33 7.53 -10.30
C ARG A 98 17.22 6.88 -11.36
N PRO A 99 18.53 7.22 -11.42
CA PRO A 99 19.46 6.52 -12.29
C PRO A 99 19.39 5.01 -12.05
N ASP A 100 19.07 4.25 -13.09
CA ASP A 100 19.08 2.78 -13.05
C ASP A 100 20.44 2.30 -13.56
N PRO A 101 21.28 1.70 -12.69
CA PRO A 101 22.59 1.20 -13.09
C PRO A 101 22.51 0.12 -14.17
N THR A 102 21.42 -0.64 -14.22
CA THR A 102 21.21 -1.69 -15.23
C THR A 102 20.94 -1.05 -16.58
N LEU A 103 20.06 -0.05 -16.63
CA LEU A 103 19.77 0.70 -17.84
C LEU A 103 20.98 1.51 -18.31
N ALA A 104 21.76 2.08 -17.38
CA ALA A 104 22.99 2.79 -17.73
C ALA A 104 24.01 1.86 -18.40
N LEU A 105 24.18 0.63 -17.89
CA LEU A 105 25.03 -0.38 -18.53
C LEU A 105 24.49 -0.83 -19.89
N GLU A 106 23.17 -0.97 -20.04
CA GLU A 106 22.54 -1.32 -21.32
C GLU A 106 22.66 -0.20 -22.37
N LEU A 107 22.63 1.07 -21.95
CA LEU A 107 22.80 2.23 -22.83
C LEU A 107 24.26 2.42 -23.27
N ASP A 108 25.24 2.19 -22.38
CA ASP A 108 26.68 2.24 -22.71
C ASP A 108 27.07 1.23 -23.80
N ASP A 109 26.30 0.13 -23.94
CA ASP A 109 26.50 -0.89 -24.98
C ASP A 109 25.88 -0.52 -26.34
N ILE A 110 25.17 0.62 -26.45
CA ILE A 110 24.58 1.11 -27.71
C ILE A 110 25.56 2.08 -28.39
N GLU A 111 26.07 1.70 -29.57
CA GLU A 111 26.82 2.62 -30.44
C GLU A 111 25.84 3.60 -31.12
N GLU A 112 25.76 4.83 -30.61
CA GLU A 112 25.04 5.95 -31.23
C GLU A 112 25.96 6.65 -32.24
N ASP A 113 25.45 6.96 -33.44
CA ASP A 113 26.23 7.73 -34.42
C ASP A 113 26.16 9.25 -34.14
N ASP A 114 27.13 10.00 -34.66
CA ASP A 114 27.27 11.43 -34.38
C ASP A 114 26.08 12.26 -34.89
N GLU A 115 25.30 11.76 -35.86
CA GLU A 115 24.16 12.46 -36.46
C GLU A 115 22.90 12.28 -35.59
N ASP A 116 22.67 11.06 -35.09
CA ASP A 116 21.60 10.73 -34.15
C ASP A 116 21.83 11.38 -32.77
N ALA A 117 23.05 11.35 -32.24
CA ALA A 117 23.39 12.02 -30.98
C ALA A 117 23.13 13.54 -31.03
N ALA A 118 23.32 14.16 -32.20
CA ALA A 118 23.09 15.59 -32.40
C ALA A 118 21.61 15.95 -32.59
N MET A 119 20.81 15.07 -33.21
CA MET A 119 19.39 15.32 -33.46
C MET A 119 18.47 14.88 -32.31
N HIS A 120 18.88 13.85 -31.56
CA HIS A 120 18.09 13.21 -30.52
C HIS A 120 18.94 12.91 -29.28
N PRO A 121 19.49 13.94 -28.62
CA PRO A 121 20.36 13.72 -27.47
C PRO A 121 19.64 12.91 -26.39
N THR A 122 20.25 11.80 -25.99
CA THR A 122 19.75 10.96 -24.90
C THR A 122 19.77 11.77 -23.61
N ALA A 123 18.62 11.86 -22.94
CA ALA A 123 18.51 12.57 -21.67
C ALA A 123 19.39 11.89 -20.61
N THR A 124 20.22 12.67 -19.91
CA THR A 124 21.09 12.14 -18.87
C THR A 124 20.27 11.48 -17.76
N ALA A 125 20.65 10.27 -17.38
CA ALA A 125 19.99 9.56 -16.29
C ALA A 125 20.05 10.38 -14.99
N GLY A 126 18.90 10.59 -14.35
CA GLY A 126 18.79 11.41 -13.14
C GLY A 126 18.58 12.90 -13.38
N GLU A 127 18.61 13.38 -14.62
CA GLU A 127 18.30 14.78 -14.93
C GLU A 127 16.81 14.98 -15.18
N ILE A 128 16.26 16.04 -14.57
CA ILE A 128 14.86 16.42 -14.70
C ILE A 128 14.78 17.85 -15.24
N SER A 129 13.99 18.05 -16.29
CA SER A 129 13.69 19.39 -16.80
C SER A 129 12.82 20.17 -15.82
N TYR A 130 13.12 21.47 -15.65
CA TYR A 130 12.27 22.41 -14.90
C TYR A 130 10.80 22.44 -15.39
N SER A 131 10.55 22.04 -16.64
CA SER A 131 9.19 21.91 -17.17
C SER A 131 8.33 20.90 -16.41
N TRP A 132 8.93 19.93 -15.72
CA TRP A 132 8.23 18.96 -14.87
C TRP A 132 7.42 19.62 -13.75
N LEU A 133 7.88 20.75 -13.21
CA LEU A 133 7.18 21.49 -12.16
C LEU A 133 5.97 22.26 -12.68
N LYS A 134 5.97 22.69 -13.94
CA LYS A 134 4.97 23.62 -14.48
C LYS A 134 3.53 23.15 -14.25
N PRO A 135 3.14 21.91 -14.62
CA PRO A 135 1.76 21.46 -14.48
C PRO A 135 1.43 20.95 -13.07
N ARG A 136 2.41 20.86 -12.16
CA ARG A 136 2.26 20.22 -10.84
C ARG A 136 2.16 21.23 -9.70
N SER A 137 1.47 20.83 -8.64
CA SER A 137 1.45 21.51 -7.34
C SER A 137 1.43 20.48 -6.22
N ALA A 138 1.96 20.88 -5.06
CA ALA A 138 1.69 20.16 -3.82
C ALA A 138 0.35 20.64 -3.25
N ALA A 139 -0.33 19.78 -2.51
CA ALA A 139 -1.47 20.14 -1.72
C ALA A 139 -1.46 19.35 -0.41
N SER A 140 -1.85 20.01 0.67
CA SER A 140 -2.11 19.38 1.97
C SER A 140 -3.61 19.30 2.24
N ALA A 141 -4.01 18.38 3.11
CA ALA A 141 -5.38 18.23 3.60
C ALA A 141 -5.37 17.56 4.96
N THR A 142 -6.43 17.72 5.76
CA THR A 142 -6.68 16.79 6.88
C THR A 142 -7.29 15.52 6.32
N LEU A 143 -6.70 14.37 6.65
CA LEU A 143 -7.28 13.06 6.40
C LEU A 143 -7.99 12.57 7.66
N THR A 144 -9.26 12.21 7.50
CA THR A 144 -10.06 11.50 8.51
C THR A 144 -10.57 10.17 7.94
N GLY A 145 -11.14 9.30 8.77
CA GLY A 145 -11.75 8.05 8.30
C GLY A 145 -10.97 6.80 8.70
N ARG A 146 -11.37 5.65 8.17
CA ARG A 146 -10.95 4.33 8.66
C ARG A 146 -10.17 3.57 7.61
N PHE A 147 -8.90 3.26 7.88
CA PHE A 147 -8.00 2.66 6.92
C PHE A 147 -7.46 1.32 7.42
N CYS A 148 -7.31 0.34 6.53
CA CYS A 148 -6.63 -0.91 6.88
C CYS A 148 -5.11 -0.67 6.94
N ALA A 149 -4.47 -0.96 8.06
CA ALA A 149 -3.02 -1.06 8.16
C ALA A 149 -2.58 -2.42 7.58
N VAL A 150 -2.44 -2.44 6.26
CA VAL A 150 -2.47 -3.67 5.45
C VAL A 150 -1.22 -4.55 5.60
N THR A 151 -0.11 -3.97 6.07
CA THR A 151 1.16 -4.67 6.30
C THR A 151 1.39 -5.07 7.76
N THR A 152 0.42 -4.86 8.66
CA THR A 152 0.51 -5.35 10.04
C THR A 152 0.37 -6.89 10.07
N ALA A 153 0.99 -7.53 11.06
CA ALA A 153 0.99 -9.00 11.16
C ALA A 153 -0.43 -9.58 11.19
N GLU A 154 -1.34 -8.95 11.93
CA GLU A 154 -2.73 -9.34 12.07
C GLU A 154 -3.52 -9.16 10.76
N SER A 155 -3.38 -8.02 10.07
CA SER A 155 -4.01 -7.82 8.75
C SER A 155 -3.48 -8.82 7.72
N ILE A 156 -2.17 -9.07 7.70
CA ILE A 156 -1.57 -10.07 6.81
C ILE A 156 -2.17 -11.45 7.11
N ALA A 157 -2.19 -11.86 8.38
CA ALA A 157 -2.74 -13.15 8.77
C ALA A 157 -4.24 -13.28 8.44
N ALA A 158 -5.01 -12.19 8.55
CA ALA A 158 -6.43 -12.15 8.21
C ALA A 158 -6.68 -12.26 6.70
N LEU A 159 -5.85 -11.62 5.88
CA LEU A 159 -5.99 -11.59 4.42
C LEU A 159 -5.35 -12.80 3.72
N ARG A 160 -4.32 -13.40 4.33
CA ARG A 160 -3.52 -14.48 3.74
C ARG A 160 -4.35 -15.65 3.19
N PRO A 161 -5.38 -16.20 3.88
CA PRO A 161 -6.18 -17.30 3.34
C PRO A 161 -6.85 -16.99 1.99
N GLN A 162 -7.18 -15.71 1.75
CA GLN A 162 -7.81 -15.26 0.52
C GLN A 162 -6.80 -15.08 -0.63
N PHE A 163 -5.56 -14.69 -0.32
CA PHE A 163 -4.62 -14.19 -1.34
C PHE A 163 -3.34 -15.01 -1.52
N VAL A 164 -3.04 -15.97 -0.64
CA VAL A 164 -1.83 -16.80 -0.75
C VAL A 164 -1.74 -17.56 -2.08
N ALA A 165 -2.86 -18.08 -2.58
CA ALA A 165 -2.89 -18.76 -3.88
C ALA A 165 -2.58 -17.79 -5.03
N LEU A 166 -3.10 -16.55 -4.98
CA LEU A 166 -2.80 -15.52 -5.97
C LEU A 166 -1.32 -15.08 -5.89
N ALA A 167 -0.77 -14.93 -4.67
CA ALA A 167 0.64 -14.61 -4.49
C ALA A 167 1.54 -15.66 -5.17
N HIS A 168 1.27 -16.95 -4.97
CA HIS A 168 2.02 -18.01 -5.64
C HIS A 168 1.83 -18.02 -7.16
N LEU A 169 0.60 -17.80 -7.67
CA LEU A 169 0.35 -17.67 -9.12
C LEU A 169 1.12 -16.51 -9.74
N LEU A 170 1.43 -15.48 -8.96
CA LEU A 170 2.23 -14.33 -9.33
C LEU A 170 3.74 -14.53 -9.08
N ASN A 171 4.18 -15.75 -8.78
CA ASN A 171 5.56 -16.12 -8.46
C ASN A 171 6.14 -15.41 -7.22
N LEU A 172 5.29 -15.00 -6.29
CA LEU A 172 5.71 -14.47 -4.99
C LEU A 172 5.86 -15.63 -3.99
N HIS A 173 6.77 -15.45 -3.02
CA HIS A 173 7.09 -16.50 -2.05
C HIS A 173 5.91 -16.81 -1.10
N ASP A 174 5.23 -15.77 -0.61
CA ASP A 174 4.03 -15.88 0.23
C ASP A 174 3.17 -14.60 0.08
N PHE A 175 2.00 -14.58 0.73
CA PHE A 175 1.30 -13.34 1.06
C PHE A 175 1.83 -12.79 2.38
N ASP A 176 2.84 -11.92 2.29
CA ASP A 176 3.52 -11.31 3.43
C ASP A 176 3.79 -9.80 3.21
N ALA A 177 4.45 -9.17 4.18
CA ALA A 177 4.78 -7.74 4.09
C ALA A 177 5.69 -7.42 2.90
N ALA A 178 6.60 -8.31 2.52
CA ALA A 178 7.50 -8.10 1.38
C ALA A 178 6.71 -8.11 0.07
N ALA A 179 5.81 -9.08 -0.11
CA ALA A 179 4.91 -9.17 -1.26
C ALA A 179 3.99 -7.95 -1.39
N LEU A 180 3.49 -7.41 -0.28
CA LEU A 180 2.66 -6.19 -0.27
C LEU A 180 3.47 -4.91 -0.50
N LYS A 181 4.76 -4.92 -0.13
CA LYS A 181 5.69 -3.80 -0.32
C LYS A 181 6.30 -3.80 -1.72
N ASP A 182 6.35 -4.93 -2.40
CA ASP A 182 6.82 -5.00 -3.79
C ASP A 182 5.95 -4.12 -4.70
N GLY A 183 6.61 -3.37 -5.58
CA GLY A 183 5.93 -2.54 -6.58
C GLY A 183 5.37 -3.34 -7.75
N ARG A 184 5.79 -4.61 -7.92
CA ARG A 184 5.32 -5.51 -8.97
C ARG A 184 5.31 -6.97 -8.45
N PRO A 185 4.37 -7.82 -8.90
CA PRO A 185 3.23 -7.50 -9.75
C PRO A 185 2.10 -6.81 -8.96
N ARG A 186 1.55 -5.73 -9.54
CA ARG A 186 0.46 -4.94 -8.92
C ARG A 186 -0.84 -5.72 -8.77
N ALA A 187 -1.01 -6.82 -9.51
CA ALA A 187 -2.21 -7.62 -9.46
C ALA A 187 -2.56 -8.09 -8.04
N LEU A 188 -1.56 -8.38 -7.19
CA LEU A 188 -1.81 -8.81 -5.81
C LEU A 188 -2.47 -7.70 -4.99
N THR A 189 -1.82 -6.54 -4.89
CA THR A 189 -2.29 -5.41 -4.06
C THR A 189 -3.57 -4.80 -4.61
N GLN A 190 -3.75 -4.77 -5.94
CA GLN A 190 -5.01 -4.36 -6.57
C GLN A 190 -6.15 -5.31 -6.21
N SER A 191 -5.91 -6.63 -6.19
CA SER A 191 -6.93 -7.60 -5.75
C SER A 191 -7.28 -7.46 -4.26
N VAL A 192 -6.31 -7.11 -3.42
CA VAL A 192 -6.57 -6.77 -2.01
C VAL A 192 -7.42 -5.50 -1.91
N ALA A 193 -7.11 -4.45 -2.67
CA ALA A 193 -7.90 -3.21 -2.69
C ALA A 193 -9.34 -3.48 -3.12
N THR A 194 -9.55 -4.21 -4.23
CA THR A 194 -10.88 -4.65 -4.69
C THR A 194 -11.66 -5.36 -3.60
N TYR A 195 -11.02 -6.31 -2.91
CA TYR A 195 -11.66 -7.08 -1.85
C TYR A 195 -12.04 -6.20 -0.65
N LEU A 196 -11.13 -5.34 -0.19
CA LEU A 196 -11.38 -4.46 0.94
C LEU A 196 -12.51 -3.47 0.62
N HIS A 197 -12.51 -2.87 -0.57
CA HIS A 197 -13.57 -1.96 -1.01
C HIS A 197 -14.93 -2.65 -1.05
N ALA A 198 -14.99 -3.87 -1.59
CA ALA A 198 -16.23 -4.62 -1.78
C ALA A 198 -16.80 -5.27 -0.50
N THR A 199 -15.95 -5.60 0.47
CA THR A 199 -16.33 -6.38 1.66
C THR A 199 -16.31 -5.59 2.96
N THR A 200 -15.87 -4.32 2.92
CA THR A 200 -15.75 -3.47 4.10
C THR A 200 -16.19 -2.04 3.81
N GLU A 201 -16.46 -1.30 4.88
CA GLU A 201 -16.73 0.14 4.84
C GLU A 201 -15.47 0.99 5.06
N LEU A 202 -14.26 0.43 4.88
CA LEU A 202 -13.00 1.15 5.09
C LEU A 202 -12.74 2.17 3.98
N ASP A 203 -12.30 3.37 4.31
CA ASP A 203 -12.05 4.43 3.33
C ASP A 203 -10.76 4.20 2.52
N GLY A 204 -9.97 3.18 2.86
CA GLY A 204 -8.75 2.86 2.12
C GLY A 204 -7.77 1.95 2.88
N VAL A 205 -6.50 2.07 2.50
CA VAL A 205 -5.37 1.42 3.19
C VAL A 205 -4.27 2.41 3.58
N THR A 206 -3.58 2.11 4.68
CA THR A 206 -2.33 2.76 5.08
C THR A 206 -1.19 1.75 5.02
N PHE A 207 -0.03 2.19 4.55
CA PHE A 207 1.12 1.34 4.28
C PHE A 207 2.42 2.16 4.29
N ALA A 208 3.54 1.49 4.52
CA ALA A 208 4.86 2.11 4.38
C ALA A 208 5.29 2.18 2.90
N SER A 209 5.96 3.26 2.53
CA SER A 209 6.58 3.39 1.21
C SER A 209 7.62 2.28 0.98
N ARG A 210 7.76 1.86 -0.28
CA ARG A 210 8.89 1.00 -0.68
C ARG A 210 10.26 1.69 -0.52
N HIS A 211 10.28 3.02 -0.40
CA HIS A 211 11.50 3.82 -0.28
C HIS A 211 11.97 4.03 1.17
N GLY A 212 11.17 3.63 2.16
CA GLY A 212 11.51 3.73 3.58
C GLY A 212 10.31 3.36 4.45
N ASP A 213 10.55 2.58 5.51
CA ASP A 213 9.48 2.19 6.46
C ASP A 213 9.03 3.34 7.36
N ASP A 214 9.83 4.40 7.44
CA ASP A 214 9.53 5.66 8.11
C ASP A 214 8.59 6.58 7.30
N LEU A 215 8.29 6.22 6.05
CA LEU A 215 7.45 7.00 5.15
C LEU A 215 6.04 6.40 5.05
N THR A 216 5.11 6.92 5.84
CA THR A 216 3.70 6.49 5.81
C THR A 216 2.97 7.05 4.58
N LEU A 217 2.27 6.17 3.88
CA LEU A 217 1.45 6.46 2.71
C LEU A 217 0.01 5.96 2.92
N TRP A 218 -0.90 6.62 2.21
CA TRP A 218 -2.33 6.36 2.25
C TRP A 218 -2.83 6.18 0.82
N ALA A 219 -3.66 5.17 0.61
CA ALA A 219 -4.47 5.02 -0.59
C ALA A 219 -5.93 5.14 -0.17
N VAL A 220 -6.56 6.25 -0.55
CA VAL A 220 -7.95 6.60 -0.28
C VAL A 220 -8.81 6.11 -1.43
N PHE A 221 -9.78 5.25 -1.13
CA PHE A 221 -10.69 4.69 -2.12
C PHE A 221 -11.89 5.60 -2.33
N GLU A 222 -12.29 5.78 -3.59
CA GLU A 222 -13.54 6.43 -3.93
C GLU A 222 -14.73 5.61 -3.42
N ARG A 223 -15.65 6.28 -2.72
CA ARG A 223 -16.93 5.74 -2.26
C ARG A 223 -18.08 6.38 -3.04
N ALA A 224 -19.19 5.65 -3.14
CA ALA A 224 -20.35 6.07 -3.95
C ALA A 224 -20.93 7.44 -3.56
N GLU A 225 -20.75 7.83 -2.29
CA GLU A 225 -21.24 9.10 -1.72
C GLU A 225 -20.22 10.24 -1.86
N ASP A 226 -19.04 9.99 -2.44
CA ASP A 226 -18.02 11.03 -2.58
C ASP A 226 -18.42 12.06 -3.64
N PRO A 227 -18.16 13.37 -3.38
CA PRO A 227 -18.23 14.40 -4.41
C PRO A 227 -17.01 14.30 -5.35
N SER A 228 -16.60 15.43 -5.97
CA SER A 228 -15.43 15.47 -6.85
C SER A 228 -14.09 15.17 -6.15
N ILE A 229 -14.07 15.24 -4.81
CA ILE A 229 -12.94 14.93 -3.92
C ILE A 229 -13.47 13.97 -2.85
N SER A 230 -12.62 13.14 -2.26
CA SER A 230 -13.06 12.26 -1.16
C SER A 230 -13.62 13.05 0.03
N ARG A 231 -14.71 12.56 0.62
CA ARG A 231 -15.30 13.11 1.86
C ARG A 231 -14.39 13.02 3.07
N THR A 232 -13.34 12.19 2.99
CA THR A 232 -12.36 12.01 4.07
C THR A 232 -11.29 13.08 4.09
N LEU A 233 -11.28 13.98 3.10
CA LEU A 233 -10.32 15.06 2.96
C LEU A 233 -11.01 16.40 3.21
N ASP A 234 -10.46 17.16 4.16
CA ASP A 234 -10.89 18.53 4.44
C ASP A 234 -9.69 19.49 4.51
N SER A 235 -9.96 20.78 4.77
CA SER A 235 -8.92 21.79 5.02
C SER A 235 -7.82 21.80 3.95
N ILE A 236 -8.24 21.74 2.69
CA ILE A 236 -7.32 21.64 1.55
C ILE A 236 -6.57 22.96 1.36
N GLU A 237 -5.25 22.86 1.30
CA GLU A 237 -4.36 23.98 0.98
C GLU A 237 -3.46 23.62 -0.20
N HIS A 238 -3.26 24.57 -1.11
CA HIS A 238 -2.41 24.39 -2.29
C HIS A 238 -1.07 25.09 -2.08
N HIS A 239 0.00 24.37 -2.44
CA HIS A 239 1.36 24.82 -2.26
C HIS A 239 2.09 24.83 -3.60
N ALA A 240 2.70 25.95 -3.93
CA ALA A 240 3.55 26.04 -5.11
C ALA A 240 4.81 25.20 -4.88
N LEU A 241 5.15 24.37 -5.87
CA LEU A 241 6.45 23.71 -5.92
C LEU A 241 7.42 24.59 -6.69
N SER A 242 8.57 24.89 -6.08
CA SER A 242 9.70 25.54 -6.74
C SER A 242 10.95 24.66 -6.61
N PRO A 243 11.97 24.85 -7.47
CA PRO A 243 13.24 24.12 -7.38
C PRO A 243 13.95 24.24 -6.02
N GLU A 244 13.68 25.31 -5.29
CA GLU A 244 14.26 25.63 -3.99
C GLU A 244 13.44 25.08 -2.81
N HIS A 245 12.30 24.44 -3.09
CA HIS A 245 11.46 23.87 -2.03
C HIS A 245 12.26 22.80 -1.24
N PRO A 246 12.34 22.89 0.10
CA PRO A 246 13.24 22.05 0.89
C PRO A 246 12.97 20.54 0.71
N ASP A 247 11.71 20.12 0.71
CA ASP A 247 11.37 18.71 0.48
C ASP A 247 11.71 18.22 -0.94
N LEU A 248 11.67 19.11 -1.94
CA LEU A 248 12.04 18.77 -3.31
C LEU A 248 13.54 18.58 -3.42
N GLN A 249 14.33 19.48 -2.83
CA GLN A 249 15.78 19.34 -2.75
C GLN A 249 16.19 18.09 -1.97
N ALA A 250 15.48 17.77 -0.88
CA ALA A 250 15.70 16.55 -0.12
C ALA A 250 15.40 15.30 -0.94
N ALA A 251 14.28 15.27 -1.69
CA ALA A 251 13.94 14.17 -2.58
C ALA A 251 14.99 14.00 -3.69
N PHE A 252 15.43 15.10 -4.33
CA PHE A 252 16.47 15.08 -5.35
C PHE A 252 17.77 14.50 -4.80
N ARG A 253 18.21 14.95 -3.62
CA ARG A 253 19.40 14.42 -2.95
C ARG A 253 19.27 12.93 -2.63
N ILE A 254 18.13 12.46 -2.13
CA ILE A 254 17.91 11.06 -1.77
C ILE A 254 17.90 10.15 -3.01
N LEU A 255 17.29 10.62 -4.10
CA LEU A 255 17.14 9.86 -5.33
C LEU A 255 18.33 10.02 -6.31
N GLY A 256 19.28 10.90 -6.01
CA GLY A 256 20.43 11.18 -6.88
C GLY A 256 20.02 11.92 -8.16
N LEU A 257 19.11 12.89 -8.04
CA LEU A 257 18.56 13.65 -9.15
C LEU A 257 19.18 15.05 -9.23
N SER A 258 19.25 15.59 -10.43
CA SER A 258 19.66 16.95 -10.73
C SER A 258 18.66 17.63 -11.67
N TRP A 259 18.68 18.96 -11.68
CA TRP A 259 18.00 19.70 -12.73
C TRP A 259 18.85 19.68 -13.98
N ASP A 260 18.21 19.48 -15.14
CA ASP A 260 18.83 19.68 -16.44
C ASP A 260 19.33 21.14 -16.56
N ALA A 261 20.57 21.30 -17.01
CA ALA A 261 21.15 22.60 -17.29
C ALA A 261 20.55 23.10 -18.61
N ALA A 262 19.45 23.85 -18.49
CA ALA A 262 18.71 24.46 -19.59
C ALA A 262 19.58 25.06 -20.70
#